data_AF-A0A7W0FW32-F1
#
_entry.id   AF-A0A7W0FW32-F1
#
_cell.length_a   1.000
_cell.length_b   1.000
_cell.length_c   1.000
_cell.angle_alpha   90.00
_cell.angle_beta   90.00
_cell.angle_gamma   90.00
#
_symmetry.space_group_name_H-M   'P 1'
#
loop_
_entity.id
_entity.type
_entity.pdbx_description
1 polymer ?
#
loop_
_entity_poly.entity_id
_entity_poly.type
_entity_poly.pdbx_seq_one_letter_code
_entity_poly.pdbx_strand_id
1 'polypeptide(L)' 'MGSLKFISNSKNECKFSECIAEGEFFDKDNVPVSVTINVDQNGELYELDMWKVDFFPLMQFTYINDVKVLHEENG' A
#
# COMPACT_ATOMS: atom_id res chain seq x y z
N MET A 1 -5.36 10.04 -3.41
CA MET A 1 -4.91 9.13 -2.33
C MET A 1 -6.12 8.33 -1.89
N GLY A 2 -5.99 7.02 -1.79
CA GLY A 2 -7.02 6.15 -1.25
C GLY A 2 -6.37 5.06 -0.42
N SER A 3 -7.00 4.70 0.69
CA SER A 3 -6.50 3.66 1.59
C SER A 3 -7.54 2.57 1.81
N LEU A 4 -7.04 1.34 1.97
CA LEU A 4 -7.82 0.19 2.37
C LEU A 4 -7.32 -0.24 3.75
N LYS A 5 -8.17 -0.05 4.75
CA LYS A 5 -7.87 -0.47 6.12
C LYS A 5 -8.15 -1.96 6.29
N PHE A 6 -7.19 -2.70 6.81
CA PHE A 6 -7.40 -4.09 7.19
C PHE A 6 -8.19 -4.14 8.51
N ILE A 7 -9.17 -5.04 8.60
CA ILE A 7 -9.94 -5.25 9.83
C ILE A 7 -9.36 -6.47 10.53
N SER A 8 -8.72 -6.24 11.68
CA SER A 8 -8.30 -7.31 12.58
C SER A 8 -9.42 -7.70 13.54
N ASN A 9 -9.48 -8.99 13.89
CA ASN A 9 -10.33 -9.49 14.97
C ASN A 9 -9.68 -9.32 16.36
N SER A 10 -8.46 -8.76 16.42
CA SER A 10 -7.77 -8.45 17.66
C SER A 10 -8.57 -7.44 18.48
N LYS A 11 -8.59 -7.64 19.80
CA LYS A 11 -9.21 -6.69 20.75
C LYS A 11 -8.29 -5.52 21.09
N ASN A 12 -7.05 -5.55 20.62
CA ASN A 12 -6.08 -4.50 20.90
C ASN A 12 -6.37 -3.26 20.05
N GLU A 13 -5.89 -2.11 20.51
CA GLU A 13 -5.91 -0.91 19.68
C GLU A 13 -5.07 -1.16 18.41
N CYS A 14 -5.60 -0.81 17.25
CA CYS A 14 -4.94 -0.96 15.96
C CYS A 14 -4.50 0.43 15.49
N LYS A 15 -3.23 0.77 15.68
CA LYS A 15 -2.60 2.03 15.26
C LYS A 15 -1.42 1.72 14.36
N PHE A 16 -1.22 2.57 13.37
CA PHE A 16 -0.03 2.48 12.50
C PHE A 16 1.26 2.36 13.32
N SER A 17 2.17 1.49 12.86
CA SER A 17 3.54 1.37 13.37
C SER A 17 4.55 1.72 12.29
N GLU A 18 4.61 0.91 11.22
CA GLU A 18 5.63 1.04 10.18
C GLU A 18 5.14 0.56 8.81
N CYS A 19 5.84 0.98 7.77
CA CYS A 19 5.67 0.48 6.40
C CYS A 19 6.63 -0.70 6.20
N ILE A 20 6.10 -1.87 5.82
CA ILE A 20 6.89 -3.10 5.65
C ILE A 20 7.17 -3.44 4.18
N ALA A 21 6.45 -2.81 3.25
CA ALA A 21 6.68 -3.00 1.82
C ALA A 21 6.23 -1.77 1.03
N GLU A 22 7.07 -1.40 0.06
CA GLU A 22 6.79 -0.34 -0.89
C GLU A 22 6.84 -0.87 -2.31
N GLY A 23 5.94 -0.40 -3.15
CA GLY A 23 5.94 -0.72 -4.57
C GLY A 23 5.43 0.43 -5.43
N GLU A 24 5.70 0.31 -6.72
CA GLU A 24 5.21 1.23 -7.73
C GLU A 24 4.71 0.49 -8.96
N PHE A 25 3.70 1.06 -9.62
CA PHE A 25 3.30 0.68 -10.96
C PHE A 25 2.86 1.92 -11.73
N PHE A 26 2.65 1.78 -13.04
CA PHE A 26 2.12 2.85 -13.88
C PHE A 26 0.62 2.63 -14.14
N ASP A 27 -0.19 3.67 -13.92
CA ASP A 27 -1.58 3.68 -14.37
C ASP A 27 -1.64 3.72 -15.91
N LYS A 28 -2.84 3.55 -16.48
CA LYS A 28 -3.07 3.49 -17.93
C LYS A 28 -2.56 4.71 -18.70
N ASP A 29 -2.48 5.87 -18.05
CA ASP A 29 -1.97 7.13 -18.58
C ASP A 29 -0.46 7.35 -18.33
N ASN A 30 0.26 6.31 -17.92
CA ASN A 30 1.68 6.32 -17.57
C ASN A 30 2.03 7.23 -16.37
N VAL A 31 1.05 7.55 -15.53
CA VAL A 31 1.31 8.25 -14.27
C VAL A 31 1.68 7.23 -13.19
N PRO A 32 2.78 7.44 -12.44
CA PRO A 32 3.17 6.57 -11.35
C PRO A 32 2.10 6.48 -10.25
N VAL A 33 1.89 5.27 -9.76
CA VAL A 33 1.10 4.95 -8.59
C VAL A 33 2.01 4.30 -7.57
N SER A 34 2.18 4.97 -6.43
CA SER A 34 2.87 4.42 -5.27
C SER A 34 1.90 3.57 -4.45
N VAL A 35 2.39 2.45 -3.93
CA VAL A 35 1.65 1.50 -3.10
C VAL A 35 2.47 1.19 -1.86
N THR A 36 1.86 1.22 -0.68
CA THR A 36 2.53 0.81 0.57
C THR A 36 1.68 -0.15 1.37
N ILE A 37 2.34 -1.08 2.07
CA ILE A 37 1.72 -1.96 3.05
C ILE A 37 2.24 -1.59 4.43
N ASN A 38 1.32 -1.19 5.29
CA ASN A 38 1.59 -0.76 6.65
C ASN A 38 1.14 -1.83 7.65
N VAL A 39 1.89 -1.99 8.74
CA VAL A 39 1.51 -2.81 9.90
C VAL A 39 1.20 -1.94 11.12
N ASP A 40 0.45 -2.51 12.05
CA ASP A 40 0.10 -1.87 13.31
C ASP A 40 1.18 -2.15 14.38
N GLN A 41 1.04 -1.56 15.58
CA GLN A 41 2.03 -1.76 16.65
C GLN A 41 2.07 -3.18 17.22
N ASN A 42 1.17 -4.07 16.79
CA ASN A 42 1.15 -5.49 17.13
C ASN A 42 1.80 -6.34 16.02
N GLY A 43 2.25 -5.71 14.92
CA GLY A 43 2.76 -6.39 13.72
C GLY A 43 1.66 -6.98 12.84
N GLU A 44 0.39 -6.64 13.05
CA GLU A 44 -0.71 -7.06 12.19
C GLU A 44 -0.89 -6.09 11.01
N LEU A 45 -1.40 -6.58 9.87
CA LEU A 45 -1.69 -5.71 8.72
C LEU A 45 -2.63 -4.57 9.14
N TYR A 46 -2.25 -3.33 8.83
CA TYR A 46 -2.95 -2.12 9.22
C TYR A 46 -3.65 -1.46 8.02
N GLU A 47 -2.88 -1.13 6.98
CA GLU A 47 -3.38 -0.38 5.83
C GLU A 47 -2.63 -0.73 4.54
N LEU A 48 -3.36 -0.75 3.43
CA LEU A 48 -2.84 -0.71 2.08
C LEU A 48 -3.15 0.68 1.52
N ASP A 49 -2.11 1.47 1.28
CA ASP A 49 -2.25 2.81 0.69
C ASP A 49 -1.90 2.78 -0.79
N MET A 50 -2.67 3.55 -1.58
CA MET A 50 -2.40 3.79 -2.99
C MET A 50 -2.47 5.28 -3.32
N TRP A 51 -1.42 5.78 -3.94
CA TRP A 51 -1.32 7.17 -4.35
C TRP A 51 -0.83 7.31 -5.79
N LYS A 52 -1.75 7.71 -6.66
CA LYS A 52 -1.43 8.25 -7.99
C LYS A 52 -0.92 9.69 -7.82
N VAL A 53 0.31 9.95 -8.29
CA VAL A 53 1.08 11.16 -7.94
C VAL A 53 0.47 12.47 -8.45
N ASP A 54 -0.43 12.41 -9.44
CA ASP A 54 -1.09 13.57 -10.05
C ASP A 54 -2.47 13.91 -9.43
N PHE A 55 -2.90 13.13 -8.43
CA PHE A 55 -4.20 13.27 -7.73
C PHE A 55 -5.45 13.06 -8.59
N PHE A 56 -5.33 12.62 -9.84
CA PHE A 56 -6.48 12.19 -10.62
C PHE A 56 -6.95 10.79 -10.17
N PRO A 57 -8.21 10.40 -10.46
CA PRO A 57 -8.67 9.05 -10.19
C PRO A 57 -7.79 8.00 -10.90
N LEU A 58 -7.57 6.87 -10.22
CA LEU A 58 -6.95 5.69 -10.83
C LEU A 58 -7.84 5.17 -11.95
N MET A 59 -7.29 5.01 -13.14
CA MET A 59 -8.03 4.51 -14.30
C MET A 59 -8.09 2.98 -14.32
N GLN A 60 -7.01 2.32 -13.89
CA GLN A 60 -6.90 0.87 -13.94
C GLN A 60 -5.96 0.32 -12.85
N PHE A 61 -6.35 -0.78 -12.21
CA PHE A 61 -5.45 -1.59 -11.39
C PHE A 61 -4.54 -2.43 -12.28
N THR A 62 -3.29 -2.59 -11.85
CA THR A 62 -2.28 -3.39 -12.56
C THR A 62 -2.33 -4.88 -12.17
N TYR A 63 -1.56 -5.72 -12.88
CA TYR A 63 -1.30 -7.09 -12.45
C TYR A 63 -0.11 -7.14 -11.49
N ILE A 64 -0.08 -8.15 -10.61
CA ILE A 64 0.98 -8.29 -9.59
C ILE A 64 2.39 -8.32 -10.20
N ASN A 65 2.55 -8.89 -11.40
CA ASN A 65 3.83 -9.00 -12.10
C ASN A 65 4.36 -7.65 -12.61
N ASP A 66 3.49 -6.64 -12.69
CA ASP A 66 3.81 -5.30 -13.16
C ASP A 66 4.07 -4.32 -12.01
N VAL A 67 3.90 -4.78 -10.75
CA VAL A 67 4.29 -4.01 -9.57
C VAL A 67 5.77 -4.21 -9.32
N LYS A 68 6.52 -3.11 -9.32
CA LYS A 68 7.93 -3.11 -8.95
C LYS A 68 8.03 -2.88 -7.45
N VAL A 69 8.53 -3.87 -6.70
CA VAL A 69 8.82 -3.73 -5.27
C VAL A 69 10.09 -2.91 -5.09
N LEU A 70 10.02 -1.88 -4.25
CA LEU A 70 11.10 -0.89 -4.06
C LEU A 70 11.92 -1.18 -2.81
N HIS A 71 11.29 -1.73 -1.78
CA HIS A 71 11.94 -2.14 -0.54
C HIS A 71 11.18 -3.33 0.07
N GLU A 72 11.88 -4.43 0.27
CA GLU A 72 11.46 -5.51 1.18
C GLU A 72 12.42 -5.43 2.36
N GLU A 73 11.92 -5.22 3.59
CA GLU A 73 12.77 -5.46 4.75
C GLU A 73 13.11 -6.96 4.79
N ASN A 74 14.39 -7.28 4.55
CA ASN A 74 14.93 -8.61 4.79
C ASN A 74 14.79 -8.90 6.28
N GLY A 75 13.85 -9.78 6.64
CA GLY A 75 13.72 -10.33 7.99
C GLY A 75 14.96 -11.09 8.46
#